data_AF-N1VSL7-F1
#
_entry.id   AF-N1VSL7-F1
#
_cell.length_a   1.000
_cell.length_b   1.000
_cell.length_c   1.000
_cell.angle_alpha   90.00
_cell.angle_beta   90.00
_cell.angle_gamma   90.00
#
_symmetry.space_group_name_H-M   'P 1'
#
loop_
_entity.id
_entity.type
_entity.pdbx_description
1 polymer ?
#
loop_
_entity_poly.entity_id
_entity_poly.type
_entity_poly.pdbx_seq_one_letter_code
_entity_poly.pdbx_strand_id
1 'polypeptide(L)'
;MKKVKELDSIIDILSSQNLNVTFYFIQRKPKKGLKEKTIDKYDYFPIKADLSNEINLFFKDSLLESLKNLSNNGKYNIINYQIINDDLSGIISKLKEDKNLSFHKTIELLMNKKTEHMKSLSDVKKNLWAYAIEFNDNKNSFLCFRKSTSSKIATDDKNLREKLSSYWDSADGELKISPNETVSFDSRIDCLFFGDTYYILNKSNFEILVGMENQFLEFAKEVIETLTNTGLIEGIALLEKEIKENKNILKTVSNIGKKGTQTTLDSHEITKMKQVLQQMEQKELKLSPSNKIVLENTDDVNSFLKLLNDYYKQGLVTGKIYGSHSGEIIP
;
A
#
# COMPACT_ATOMS: atom_id res chain seq x y z
N MET A 1 6.84 22.56 -9.69
CA MET A 1 6.56 21.26 -10.34
C MET A 1 7.66 20.93 -11.34
N LYS A 2 8.41 19.85 -11.12
CA LYS A 2 9.58 19.45 -11.93
C LYS A 2 9.16 18.46 -13.03
N LYS A 3 9.79 18.54 -14.21
CA LYS A 3 9.85 17.38 -15.12
C LYS A 3 10.63 16.29 -14.41
N VAL A 4 10.07 15.09 -14.31
CA VAL A 4 10.73 13.98 -13.65
C VAL A 4 11.26 13.08 -14.74
N LYS A 5 12.56 13.18 -14.99
CA LYS A 5 13.27 12.45 -16.06
C LYS A 5 12.95 10.95 -16.05
N GLU A 6 12.68 10.38 -14.87
CA GLU A 6 12.39 8.96 -14.71
C GLU A 6 11.04 8.53 -15.34
N LEU A 7 9.95 9.28 -15.14
CA LEU A 7 8.65 8.94 -15.76
C LEU A 7 8.65 9.21 -17.27
N ASP A 8 9.35 10.26 -17.70
CA ASP A 8 9.58 10.50 -19.13
C ASP A 8 10.35 9.31 -19.75
N SER A 9 11.37 8.78 -19.04
CA SER A 9 12.11 7.59 -19.48
C SER A 9 11.22 6.35 -19.58
N ILE A 10 10.24 6.18 -18.69
CA ILE A 10 9.26 5.09 -18.77
C ILE A 10 8.40 5.21 -20.04
N ILE A 11 7.97 6.42 -20.38
CA ILE A 11 7.21 6.68 -21.61
C ILE A 11 8.07 6.39 -22.85
N ASP A 12 9.34 6.76 -22.82
CA ASP A 12 10.29 6.49 -23.92
C ASP A 12 10.48 4.98 -24.13
N ILE A 13 10.64 4.21 -23.05
CA ILE A 13 10.71 2.74 -23.10
C ILE A 13 9.45 2.17 -23.75
N LEU A 14 8.26 2.57 -23.29
CA LEU A 14 6.98 2.11 -23.83
C LEU A 14 6.79 2.46 -25.31
N SER A 15 7.40 3.55 -25.76
CA SER A 15 7.31 4.03 -27.15
C SER A 15 8.37 3.40 -28.06
N SER A 16 9.29 2.60 -27.51
CA SER A 16 10.35 1.95 -28.28
C SER A 16 9.82 0.93 -29.29
N GLN A 17 10.47 0.88 -30.46
CA GLN A 17 10.19 -0.13 -31.49
C GLN A 17 10.67 -1.53 -31.09
N ASN A 18 11.62 -1.62 -30.16
CA ASN A 18 12.19 -2.88 -29.66
C ASN A 18 11.61 -3.27 -28.30
N LEU A 19 10.38 -2.83 -28.00
CA LEU A 19 9.74 -3.12 -26.72
C LEU A 19 9.45 -4.62 -26.58
N ASN A 20 9.96 -5.20 -25.51
CA ASN A 20 9.63 -6.54 -25.06
C ASN A 20 8.78 -6.46 -23.79
N VAL A 21 7.76 -7.31 -23.71
CA VAL A 21 6.83 -7.41 -22.57
C VAL A 21 6.95 -8.80 -21.97
N THR A 22 7.29 -8.87 -20.68
CA THR A 22 7.30 -10.14 -19.94
C THR A 22 6.31 -10.08 -18.79
N PHE A 23 5.48 -11.12 -18.66
CA PHE A 23 4.42 -11.18 -17.66
C PHE A 23 4.70 -12.23 -16.59
N TYR A 24 4.33 -11.89 -15.36
CA TYR A 24 4.49 -12.75 -14.21
C TYR A 24 3.23 -12.73 -13.34
N PHE A 25 2.73 -13.90 -12.96
CA PHE A 25 1.87 -14.00 -11.79
C PHE A 25 2.74 -14.02 -10.54
N ILE A 26 2.23 -13.43 -9.45
CA ILE A 26 2.89 -13.46 -8.15
C ILE A 26 2.02 -14.25 -7.19
N GLN A 27 2.56 -15.34 -6.67
CA GLN A 27 1.91 -16.14 -5.63
C GLN A 27 2.38 -15.72 -4.25
N ARG A 28 1.47 -15.72 -3.26
CA ARG A 28 1.79 -15.54 -1.85
C ARG A 28 1.58 -16.84 -1.09
N LYS A 29 2.63 -17.41 -0.52
CA LYS A 29 2.58 -18.68 0.24
C LYS A 29 3.10 -18.45 1.66
N PRO A 30 2.51 -19.10 2.67
CA PRO A 30 3.04 -19.01 4.03
C PRO A 30 4.43 -19.67 4.11
N LYS A 31 5.34 -19.06 4.86
CA LYS A 31 6.67 -19.62 5.15
C LYS A 31 6.51 -20.89 5.97
N LYS A 32 7.24 -21.94 5.59
CA LYS A 32 7.21 -23.21 6.31
C LYS A 32 7.75 -23.04 7.73
N GLY A 33 7.03 -23.56 8.73
CA GLY A 33 7.49 -23.62 10.12
C GLY A 33 7.26 -22.34 10.95
N LEU A 34 6.71 -21.26 10.37
CA LEU A 34 6.36 -20.07 11.16
C LEU A 34 4.97 -20.20 11.79
N LYS A 35 4.85 -19.81 13.06
CA LYS A 35 3.56 -19.70 13.75
C LYS A 35 2.70 -18.62 13.10
N GLU A 36 1.38 -18.77 13.12
CA GLU A 36 0.42 -17.85 12.48
C GLU A 36 0.55 -16.38 12.91
N LYS A 37 1.09 -16.13 14.11
CA LYS A 37 1.27 -14.80 14.72
C LYS A 37 2.59 -14.10 14.33
N THR A 38 3.37 -14.66 13.42
CA THR A 38 4.62 -14.04 12.96
C THR A 38 4.33 -12.92 11.98
N ILE A 39 5.00 -11.77 12.13
CA ILE A 39 4.82 -10.56 11.32
C ILE A 39 5.21 -10.85 9.85
N ASP A 40 6.42 -11.35 9.61
CA ASP A 40 6.88 -11.71 8.25
C ASP A 40 6.61 -13.18 7.89
N LYS A 41 5.33 -13.55 7.74
CA LYS A 41 4.90 -14.95 7.57
C LYS A 41 4.75 -15.45 6.13
N TYR A 42 4.90 -14.59 5.12
CA TYR A 42 4.67 -14.97 3.72
C TYR A 42 5.92 -14.81 2.88
N ASP A 43 6.09 -15.71 1.92
CA ASP A 43 7.00 -15.54 0.80
C ASP A 43 6.19 -15.31 -0.49
N TYR A 44 6.81 -14.60 -1.42
CA TYR A 44 6.19 -14.14 -2.65
C TYR A 44 7.01 -14.62 -3.85
N PHE A 45 6.37 -15.40 -4.72
CA PHE A 45 7.05 -16.12 -5.80
C PHE A 45 6.49 -15.70 -7.17
N PRO A 46 7.31 -15.10 -8.04
CA PRO A 46 6.92 -14.82 -9.41
C PRO A 46 6.98 -16.10 -10.27
N ILE A 47 5.95 -16.30 -11.09
CA ILE A 47 5.87 -17.35 -12.12
C ILE A 47 5.59 -16.67 -13.45
N LYS A 48 6.46 -16.91 -14.42
CA LYS A 48 6.33 -16.37 -15.77
C LYS A 48 5.19 -17.05 -16.52
N ALA A 49 4.43 -16.27 -17.27
CA ALA A 49 3.49 -16.78 -18.26
C ALA A 49 3.66 -16.02 -19.57
N ASP A 50 3.48 -16.72 -20.69
CA ASP A 50 3.55 -16.11 -22.01
C ASP A 50 2.22 -15.43 -22.34
N LEU A 51 2.31 -14.30 -23.04
CA LEU A 51 1.15 -13.52 -23.46
C LEU A 51 1.04 -13.52 -24.98
N SER A 52 -0.20 -13.49 -25.49
CA SER A 52 -0.43 -13.16 -26.90
C SER A 52 -0.05 -11.71 -27.16
N ASN A 53 0.19 -11.39 -28.44
CA ASN A 53 0.49 -10.02 -28.83
C ASN A 53 -0.65 -9.05 -28.49
N GLU A 54 -1.91 -9.47 -28.56
CA GLU A 54 -3.04 -8.60 -28.21
C GLU A 54 -3.01 -8.22 -26.73
N ILE A 55 -2.69 -9.16 -25.84
CA ILE A 55 -2.60 -8.89 -24.40
C ILE A 55 -1.40 -7.97 -24.10
N ASN A 56 -0.27 -8.15 -24.81
CA ASN A 56 0.87 -7.25 -24.69
C ASN A 56 0.50 -5.80 -25.08
N LEU A 57 -0.22 -5.63 -26.19
CA LEU A 57 -0.70 -4.32 -26.65
C LEU A 57 -1.68 -3.72 -25.64
N PHE A 58 -2.63 -4.52 -25.12
CA PHE A 58 -3.57 -4.07 -24.09
C PHE A 58 -2.84 -3.48 -22.87
N PHE A 59 -1.82 -4.16 -22.35
CA PHE A 59 -1.07 -3.67 -21.19
C PHE A 59 -0.26 -2.42 -21.51
N LYS A 60 0.40 -2.37 -22.68
CA LYS A 60 1.14 -1.19 -23.13
C LYS A 60 0.23 0.03 -23.23
N ASP A 61 -0.88 -0.10 -23.96
CA ASP A 61 -1.79 1.01 -24.24
C ASP A 61 -2.48 1.49 -22.97
N SER A 62 -2.93 0.57 -22.12
CA SER A 62 -3.55 0.89 -20.82
C SER A 62 -2.61 1.68 -19.92
N LEU A 63 -1.34 1.28 -19.83
CA LEU A 63 -0.35 1.98 -19.00
C LEU A 63 -0.03 3.35 -19.58
N LEU A 64 0.17 3.45 -20.89
CA LEU A 64 0.47 4.71 -21.55
C LEU A 64 -0.69 5.71 -21.38
N GLU A 65 -1.93 5.26 -21.49
CA GLU A 65 -3.12 6.07 -21.21
C GLU A 65 -3.17 6.50 -19.74
N SER A 66 -2.95 5.58 -18.79
CA SER A 66 -2.92 5.89 -17.36
C SER A 66 -1.88 6.95 -17.01
N LEU A 67 -0.66 6.83 -17.55
CA LEU A 67 0.41 7.81 -17.35
C LEU A 67 0.11 9.15 -17.99
N LYS A 68 -0.54 9.19 -19.16
CA LYS A 68 -0.98 10.44 -19.78
C LYS A 68 -2.04 11.15 -18.93
N ASN A 69 -3.00 10.41 -18.39
CA ASN A 69 -4.07 10.94 -17.54
C ASN A 69 -3.56 11.50 -16.20
N LEU A 70 -2.46 10.95 -15.68
CA LEU A 70 -1.80 11.45 -14.47
C LEU A 70 -0.89 12.67 -14.73
N SER A 71 -0.53 12.93 -15.99
CA SER A 71 0.27 14.09 -16.37
C SER A 71 -0.63 15.29 -16.66
N ASN A 72 -0.35 16.42 -16.02
CA ASN A 72 -0.96 17.70 -16.36
C ASN A 72 0.04 18.54 -17.17
N ASN A 73 -0.20 18.75 -18.46
CA ASN A 73 0.71 19.44 -19.39
C ASN A 73 2.14 18.87 -19.42
N GLY A 74 2.28 17.55 -19.40
CA GLY A 74 3.57 16.85 -19.40
C GLY A 74 4.31 16.95 -18.06
N LYS A 75 3.60 17.24 -16.96
CA LYS A 75 4.17 17.32 -15.61
C LYS A 75 3.39 16.43 -14.66
N TYR A 76 4.13 15.68 -13.86
CA TYR A 76 3.61 14.82 -12.81
C TYR A 76 3.68 15.52 -11.46
N ASN A 77 2.64 15.36 -10.64
CA ASN A 77 2.71 15.74 -9.23
C ASN A 77 3.26 14.57 -8.42
N ILE A 78 4.57 14.59 -8.16
CA ILE A 78 5.25 13.54 -7.41
C ILE A 78 5.63 14.04 -6.02
N ILE A 79 5.22 13.30 -4.99
CA ILE A 79 5.55 13.55 -3.59
C ILE A 79 6.24 12.33 -2.98
N ASN A 80 6.94 12.51 -1.86
CA ASN A 80 7.45 11.36 -1.11
C ASN A 80 6.29 10.59 -0.47
N TYR A 81 6.44 9.27 -0.36
CA TYR A 81 5.48 8.44 0.33
C TYR A 81 5.39 8.80 1.83
N GLN A 82 4.15 8.92 2.32
CA GLN A 82 3.82 9.15 3.72
C GLN A 82 2.82 8.08 4.18
N ILE A 83 2.91 7.67 5.45
CA ILE A 83 1.98 6.68 6.04
C ILE A 83 0.55 7.21 6.01
N ILE A 84 0.37 8.50 6.32
CA ILE A 84 -0.89 9.24 6.19
C ILE A 84 -0.63 10.46 5.31
N ASN A 85 -1.37 10.57 4.21
CA ASN A 85 -1.37 11.71 3.31
C ASN A 85 -2.83 12.12 3.05
N ASP A 86 -3.02 13.34 2.58
CA ASP A 86 -4.31 13.75 2.04
C ASP A 86 -4.45 13.07 0.66
N ASP A 87 -5.45 12.19 0.51
CA ASP A 87 -5.69 11.41 -0.72
C ASP A 87 -6.16 12.31 -1.88
N LEU A 88 -5.23 13.08 -2.43
CA LEU A 88 -5.45 13.95 -3.58
C LEU A 88 -5.31 13.14 -4.87
N SER A 89 -6.29 13.25 -5.76
CA SER A 89 -6.25 12.63 -7.07
C SER A 89 -5.12 13.18 -7.93
N GLY A 90 -4.55 12.34 -8.79
CA GLY A 90 -3.47 12.75 -9.71
C GLY A 90 -2.09 12.92 -9.06
N ILE A 91 -1.91 12.48 -7.81
CA ILE A 91 -0.61 12.47 -7.14
C ILE A 91 0.03 11.08 -7.25
N ILE A 92 1.30 11.05 -7.64
CA ILE A 92 2.15 9.85 -7.60
C ILE A 92 3.04 9.96 -6.36
N SER A 93 2.98 8.97 -5.48
CA SER A 93 3.93 8.92 -4.35
C SER A 93 5.20 8.17 -4.77
N LYS A 94 6.37 8.63 -4.34
CA LYS A 94 7.62 7.91 -4.56
C LYS A 94 8.18 7.35 -3.26
N LEU A 95 8.68 6.12 -3.31
CA LEU A 95 9.34 5.46 -2.19
C LEU A 95 10.55 4.70 -2.72
N LYS A 96 11.73 5.00 -2.17
CA LYS A 96 12.94 4.21 -2.46
C LYS A 96 12.76 2.80 -1.91
N GLU A 97 13.25 1.80 -2.64
CA GLU A 97 13.21 0.41 -2.19
C GLU A 97 13.86 0.24 -0.82
N ASP A 98 13.13 -0.41 0.08
CA ASP A 98 13.60 -0.82 1.39
C ASP A 98 13.78 -2.34 1.42
N LYS A 99 14.99 -2.79 1.72
CA LYS A 99 15.36 -4.21 1.77
C LYS A 99 14.65 -4.96 2.91
N ASN A 100 14.12 -4.25 3.89
CA ASN A 100 13.36 -4.81 4.99
C ASN A 100 11.90 -5.12 4.60
N LEU A 101 11.43 -4.65 3.44
CA LEU A 101 10.11 -5.02 2.94
C LEU A 101 10.08 -6.50 2.54
N SER A 102 9.01 -7.20 2.93
CA SER A 102 8.85 -8.63 2.64
C SER A 102 8.83 -8.94 1.14
N PHE A 103 8.50 -7.94 0.32
CA PHE A 103 8.43 -8.03 -1.14
C PHE A 103 9.77 -7.79 -1.84
N HIS A 104 10.81 -7.33 -1.13
CA HIS A 104 12.14 -7.08 -1.70
C HIS A 104 12.69 -8.30 -2.46
N LYS A 105 12.57 -9.50 -1.86
CA LYS A 105 12.99 -10.75 -2.51
C LYS A 105 12.29 -10.99 -3.85
N THR A 106 11.04 -10.57 -4.00
CA THR A 106 10.32 -10.70 -5.27
C THR A 106 10.88 -9.79 -6.34
N ILE A 107 11.26 -8.56 -5.98
CA ILE A 107 11.96 -7.66 -6.89
C ILE A 107 13.28 -8.30 -7.34
N GLU A 108 14.08 -8.84 -6.40
CA GLU A 108 15.33 -9.51 -6.74
C GLU A 108 15.10 -10.70 -7.70
N LEU A 109 14.07 -11.52 -7.47
CA LEU A 109 13.75 -12.66 -8.34
C LEU A 109 13.36 -12.20 -9.76
N LEU A 110 12.53 -11.15 -9.86
CA LEU A 110 12.10 -10.57 -11.14
C LEU A 110 13.28 -9.98 -11.90
N MET A 111 14.10 -9.15 -11.25
CA MET A 111 15.27 -8.50 -11.86
C MET A 111 16.32 -9.51 -12.32
N ASN A 112 16.51 -10.60 -11.58
CA ASN A 112 17.43 -11.68 -11.95
C ASN A 112 16.83 -12.71 -12.92
N LYS A 113 15.58 -12.54 -13.35
CA LYS A 113 14.84 -13.48 -14.22
C LYS A 113 14.84 -14.92 -13.70
N LYS A 114 14.85 -15.08 -12.37
CA LYS A 114 14.82 -16.38 -11.69
C LYS A 114 13.37 -16.80 -11.44
N THR A 115 12.69 -17.23 -12.48
CA THR A 115 11.27 -17.59 -12.42
C THR A 115 11.00 -18.94 -13.08
N GLU A 116 10.02 -19.65 -12.52
CA GLU A 116 9.45 -20.83 -13.18
C GLU A 116 8.46 -20.39 -14.26
N HIS A 117 8.26 -21.25 -15.26
CA HIS A 117 7.29 -21.01 -16.33
C HIS A 117 6.00 -21.79 -16.05
N MET A 118 4.87 -21.10 -16.15
CA MET A 118 3.54 -21.64 -15.86
C MET A 118 3.09 -22.63 -16.93
N LYS A 119 2.37 -23.68 -16.50
CA LYS A 119 1.68 -24.60 -17.41
C LYS A 119 0.16 -24.42 -17.41
N SER A 120 -0.43 -24.04 -16.27
CA SER A 120 -1.88 -23.86 -16.11
C SER A 120 -2.21 -22.72 -15.14
N LEU A 121 -3.36 -22.07 -15.34
CA LEU A 121 -3.89 -21.06 -14.41
C LEU A 121 -4.29 -21.68 -13.06
N SER A 122 -4.60 -22.97 -13.04
CA SER A 122 -4.84 -23.72 -11.80
C SER A 122 -3.62 -23.70 -10.86
N ASP A 123 -2.40 -23.64 -11.41
CA ASP A 123 -1.15 -23.61 -10.65
C ASP A 123 -1.01 -22.36 -9.75
N VAL A 124 -1.67 -21.26 -10.14
CA VAL A 124 -1.58 -19.98 -9.41
C VAL A 124 -2.87 -19.57 -8.73
N LYS A 125 -4.04 -20.05 -9.17
CA LYS A 125 -5.36 -19.62 -8.69
C LYS A 125 -5.45 -19.56 -7.17
N LYS A 126 -5.03 -20.62 -6.48
CA LYS A 126 -5.14 -20.75 -5.03
C LYS A 126 -4.35 -19.69 -4.25
N ASN A 127 -3.17 -19.31 -4.74
CA ASN A 127 -2.25 -18.42 -4.03
C ASN A 127 -2.04 -17.09 -4.75
N LEU A 128 -2.87 -16.74 -5.73
CA LEU A 128 -2.73 -15.53 -6.53
C LEU A 128 -2.74 -14.30 -5.61
N TRP A 129 -1.66 -13.53 -5.68
CA TRP A 129 -1.48 -12.32 -4.90
C TRP A 129 -1.50 -11.05 -5.75
N ALA A 130 -0.77 -11.07 -6.86
CA ALA A 130 -0.61 -9.96 -7.77
C ALA A 130 -0.17 -10.48 -9.14
N TYR A 131 -0.07 -9.58 -10.10
CA TYR A 131 0.74 -9.81 -11.30
C TYR A 131 1.73 -8.67 -11.48
N ALA A 132 2.81 -8.96 -12.18
CA ALA A 132 3.80 -8.01 -12.62
C ALA A 132 4.01 -8.07 -14.13
N ILE A 133 4.32 -6.92 -14.71
CA ILE A 133 4.64 -6.78 -16.13
C ILE A 133 5.98 -6.07 -16.21
N GLU A 134 6.96 -6.68 -16.85
CA GLU A 134 8.22 -6.05 -17.22
C GLU A 134 8.12 -5.50 -18.64
N PHE A 135 8.44 -4.24 -18.80
CA PHE A 135 8.61 -3.58 -20.10
C PHE A 135 10.11 -3.29 -20.29
N ASN A 136 10.68 -3.69 -21.42
CA ASN A 136 12.12 -3.60 -21.66
C ASN A 136 12.40 -3.19 -23.13
N ASP A 137 13.28 -2.21 -23.35
CA ASP A 137 13.69 -1.73 -24.68
C ASP A 137 15.10 -2.20 -25.12
N ASN A 138 15.57 -3.29 -24.51
CA ASN A 138 16.93 -3.86 -24.54
C ASN A 138 18.01 -3.06 -23.79
N LYS A 139 17.73 -1.83 -23.37
CA LYS A 139 18.69 -1.00 -22.61
C LYS A 139 18.24 -0.81 -21.18
N ASN A 140 16.96 -0.51 -21.01
CA ASN A 140 16.32 -0.21 -19.75
C ASN A 140 15.09 -1.08 -19.60
N SER A 141 14.76 -1.39 -18.35
CA SER A 141 13.48 -2.01 -18.02
C SER A 141 12.87 -1.39 -16.78
N PHE A 142 11.56 -1.52 -16.68
CA PHE A 142 10.82 -1.19 -15.48
C PHE A 142 9.73 -2.24 -15.26
N LEU A 143 9.29 -2.36 -14.01
CA LEU A 143 8.25 -3.29 -13.60
C LEU A 143 6.97 -2.52 -13.26
N CYS A 144 5.84 -3.08 -13.65
CA CYS A 144 4.52 -2.64 -13.21
C CYS A 144 3.94 -3.72 -12.31
N PHE A 145 3.23 -3.30 -11.27
CA PHE A 145 2.56 -4.23 -10.36
C PHE A 145 1.09 -3.90 -10.21
N ARG A 146 0.30 -4.96 -10.14
CA ARG A 146 -1.12 -4.89 -9.87
C ARG A 146 -1.54 -5.95 -8.87
N LYS A 147 -2.12 -5.51 -7.76
CA LYS A 147 -2.77 -6.39 -6.79
C LYS A 147 -3.92 -7.12 -7.47
N SER A 148 -3.94 -8.44 -7.33
CA SER A 148 -4.96 -9.29 -7.91
C SER A 148 -5.50 -10.28 -6.87
N THR A 149 -6.53 -11.02 -7.23
CA THR A 149 -7.20 -11.98 -6.36
C THR A 149 -7.57 -13.21 -7.15
N SER A 150 -7.62 -14.36 -6.48
CA SER A 150 -8.04 -15.65 -7.07
C SER A 150 -9.39 -15.57 -7.79
N SER A 151 -10.25 -14.63 -7.38
CA SER A 151 -11.54 -14.36 -8.00
C SER A 151 -11.49 -13.93 -9.48
N LYS A 152 -10.32 -13.49 -9.97
CA LYS A 152 -10.07 -13.14 -11.38
C LYS A 152 -9.74 -14.33 -12.26
N ILE A 153 -9.52 -15.51 -11.68
CA ILE A 153 -9.22 -16.74 -12.41
C ILE A 153 -10.40 -17.70 -12.27
N ALA A 154 -10.88 -18.22 -13.40
CA ALA A 154 -11.79 -19.35 -13.46
C ALA A 154 -11.08 -20.54 -14.11
N THR A 155 -11.23 -21.72 -13.52
CA THR A 155 -10.63 -22.99 -13.97
C THR A 155 -11.76 -23.99 -14.12
N ASP A 156 -11.54 -25.02 -14.96
CA ASP A 156 -12.51 -26.12 -15.21
C ASP A 156 -12.59 -27.11 -14.03
N ASP A 157 -12.34 -26.65 -12.80
CA ASP A 157 -12.49 -27.50 -11.62
C ASP A 157 -13.97 -27.88 -11.48
N LYS A 158 -14.25 -29.18 -11.60
CA LYS A 158 -15.57 -29.84 -11.56
C LYS A 158 -16.44 -29.52 -10.34
N ASN A 159 -15.95 -28.74 -9.38
CA ASN A 159 -16.73 -28.19 -8.29
C ASN A 159 -17.52 -26.96 -8.79
N LEU A 160 -18.64 -27.22 -9.47
CA LEU A 160 -19.69 -26.27 -9.88
C LEU A 160 -20.23 -25.35 -8.75
N ARG A 161 -19.77 -25.51 -7.50
CA ARG A 161 -20.23 -24.76 -6.33
C ARG A 161 -19.50 -23.42 -6.11
N GLU A 162 -18.36 -23.17 -6.75
CA GLU A 162 -17.56 -21.96 -6.42
C GLU A 162 -17.60 -20.86 -7.49
N LYS A 163 -17.56 -21.20 -8.79
CA LYS A 163 -17.65 -20.22 -9.90
C LYS A 163 -17.81 -20.90 -11.26
N LEU A 164 -18.68 -20.36 -12.10
CA LEU A 164 -18.88 -20.76 -13.48
C LEU A 164 -18.35 -19.65 -14.41
N SER A 165 -17.49 -20.00 -15.36
CA SER A 165 -17.13 -19.11 -16.47
C SER A 165 -18.01 -19.44 -17.66
N SER A 166 -18.51 -18.42 -18.35
CA SER A 166 -19.41 -18.60 -19.49
C SER A 166 -19.08 -17.62 -20.60
N TYR A 167 -19.34 -18.02 -21.84
CA TYR A 167 -19.26 -17.16 -23.01
C TYR A 167 -20.61 -17.06 -23.71
N TRP A 168 -20.86 -15.93 -24.38
CA TRP A 168 -22.04 -15.75 -25.20
C TRP A 168 -21.78 -16.32 -26.59
N ASP A 169 -22.57 -17.31 -27.00
CA ASP A 169 -22.51 -17.87 -28.35
C ASP A 169 -23.48 -17.09 -29.25
N SER A 170 -22.93 -16.30 -30.17
CA SER A 170 -23.73 -15.49 -31.08
C SER A 170 -24.42 -16.31 -32.19
N ALA A 171 -24.05 -17.58 -32.38
CA ALA A 171 -24.65 -18.42 -33.42
C ALA A 171 -26.06 -18.89 -33.05
N ASP A 172 -26.28 -19.22 -31.78
CA ASP A 172 -27.59 -19.66 -31.26
C ASP A 172 -28.16 -18.74 -30.16
N GLY A 173 -27.42 -17.70 -29.75
CA GLY A 173 -27.90 -16.72 -28.78
C GLY A 173 -27.98 -17.25 -27.36
N GLU A 174 -27.11 -18.20 -27.01
CA GLU A 174 -27.09 -18.83 -25.69
C GLU A 174 -25.83 -18.51 -24.89
N LEU A 175 -25.98 -18.46 -23.57
CA LEU A 175 -24.85 -18.36 -22.64
C LEU A 175 -24.36 -19.78 -22.31
N LYS A 176 -23.16 -20.13 -22.79
CA LYS A 176 -22.59 -21.47 -22.63
C LYS A 176 -21.43 -21.48 -21.65
N ILE A 177 -21.22 -22.60 -20.99
CA ILE A 177 -20.10 -22.80 -20.06
C ILE A 177 -18.79 -22.75 -20.86
N SER A 178 -17.82 -21.95 -20.40
CA SER A 178 -16.47 -21.94 -20.97
C SER A 178 -15.72 -23.19 -20.51
N PRO A 179 -15.28 -24.08 -21.43
CA PRO A 179 -14.48 -25.26 -21.08
C PRO A 179 -13.01 -24.90 -20.76
N ASN A 180 -12.63 -23.64 -20.93
CA ASN A 180 -11.25 -23.18 -20.81
C ASN A 180 -11.00 -22.48 -19.48
N GLU A 181 -9.76 -22.57 -19.00
CA GLU A 181 -9.27 -21.70 -17.94
C GLU A 181 -9.22 -20.26 -18.44
N THR A 182 -9.70 -19.32 -17.62
CA THR A 182 -9.80 -17.90 -17.99
C THR A 182 -9.27 -17.02 -16.88
N VAL A 183 -8.66 -15.90 -17.27
CA VAL A 183 -8.21 -14.84 -16.35
C VAL A 183 -8.66 -13.49 -16.89
N SER A 184 -9.17 -12.63 -16.01
CA SER A 184 -9.59 -11.28 -16.37
C SER A 184 -8.59 -10.22 -15.88
N PHE A 185 -8.14 -9.36 -16.79
CA PHE A 185 -7.30 -8.21 -16.49
C PHE A 185 -8.10 -6.90 -16.48
N ASP A 186 -7.60 -5.88 -15.79
CA ASP A 186 -8.09 -4.51 -15.91
C ASP A 186 -6.94 -3.57 -16.31
N SER A 187 -7.29 -2.36 -16.76
CA SER A 187 -6.33 -1.37 -17.26
C SER A 187 -5.54 -0.64 -16.17
N ARG A 188 -5.73 -1.00 -14.89
CA ARG A 188 -5.14 -0.27 -13.77
C ARG A 188 -3.82 -0.90 -13.35
N ILE A 189 -2.91 -0.03 -12.89
CA ILE A 189 -1.64 -0.39 -12.27
C ILE A 189 -1.59 0.26 -10.89
N ASP A 190 -1.07 -0.45 -9.88
CA ASP A 190 -1.00 0.07 -8.51
C ASP A 190 0.33 0.77 -8.25
N CYS A 191 1.43 0.24 -8.78
CA CYS A 191 2.74 0.90 -8.73
C CYS A 191 3.65 0.48 -9.88
N LEU A 192 4.65 1.32 -10.13
CA LEU A 192 5.78 1.07 -11.01
C LEU A 192 7.04 0.95 -10.17
N PHE A 193 8.02 0.19 -10.64
CA PHE A 193 9.34 0.11 -10.05
C PHE A 193 10.40 0.37 -11.12
N PHE A 194 11.19 1.42 -10.92
CA PHE A 194 12.22 1.84 -11.86
C PHE A 194 13.40 2.44 -11.10
N GLY A 195 14.61 2.01 -11.45
CA GLY A 195 15.85 2.60 -10.96
C GLY A 195 16.04 2.59 -9.44
N ASP A 196 15.49 1.60 -8.72
CA ASP A 196 15.43 1.48 -7.23
C ASP A 196 14.24 2.14 -6.53
N THR A 197 13.33 2.76 -7.28
CA THR A 197 12.25 3.57 -6.72
C THR A 197 10.88 3.04 -7.15
N TYR A 198 9.99 2.91 -6.17
CA TYR A 198 8.57 2.71 -6.42
C TYR A 198 7.89 4.05 -6.74
N TYR A 199 7.12 4.07 -7.81
CA TYR A 199 6.16 5.12 -8.13
C TYR A 199 4.76 4.56 -7.90
N ILE A 200 4.08 5.08 -6.89
CA ILE A 200 2.86 4.54 -6.33
C ILE A 200 1.67 5.33 -6.87
N LEU A 201 0.82 4.64 -7.64
CA LEU A 201 -0.40 5.18 -8.24
C LEU A 201 -1.62 4.86 -7.35
N ASN A 202 -1.59 3.71 -6.66
CA ASN A 202 -2.60 3.30 -5.70
C ASN A 202 -1.93 2.90 -4.39
N LYS A 203 -1.99 3.82 -3.41
CA LYS A 203 -1.33 3.67 -2.11
C LYS A 203 -1.81 2.44 -1.33
N SER A 204 -3.13 2.27 -1.20
CA SER A 204 -3.70 1.17 -0.42
C SER A 204 -3.31 -0.20 -0.97
N ASN A 205 -3.36 -0.38 -2.29
CA ASN A 205 -2.94 -1.63 -2.91
C ASN A 205 -1.43 -1.83 -2.85
N PHE A 206 -0.64 -0.76 -3.00
CA PHE A 206 0.81 -0.82 -2.84
C PHE A 206 1.21 -1.29 -1.43
N GLU A 207 0.67 -0.67 -0.38
CA GLU A 207 0.96 -1.04 1.02
C GLU A 207 0.64 -2.50 1.30
N ILE A 208 -0.49 -3.00 0.79
CA ILE A 208 -0.86 -4.40 0.88
C ILE A 208 0.18 -5.25 0.12
N LEU A 209 0.46 -4.89 -1.14
CA LEU A 209 1.32 -5.66 -2.04
C LEU A 209 2.71 -5.87 -1.45
N VAL A 210 3.33 -4.81 -0.93
CA VAL A 210 4.69 -4.85 -0.37
C VAL A 210 4.74 -5.24 1.11
N GLY A 211 3.58 -5.46 1.75
CA GLY A 211 3.49 -5.91 3.14
C GLY A 211 3.83 -4.84 4.18
N MET A 212 3.50 -3.57 3.95
CA MET A 212 3.81 -2.47 4.88
C MET A 212 3.11 -2.58 6.24
N GLU A 213 2.01 -3.32 6.33
CA GLU A 213 1.30 -3.56 7.60
C GLU A 213 2.24 -4.10 8.69
N ASN A 214 3.25 -4.86 8.30
CA ASN A 214 4.28 -5.38 9.21
C ASN A 214 5.15 -4.27 9.80
N GLN A 215 5.63 -3.36 8.96
CA GLN A 215 6.42 -2.20 9.41
C GLN A 215 5.58 -1.27 10.29
N PHE A 216 4.29 -1.09 9.95
CA PHE A 216 3.36 -0.33 10.77
C PHE A 216 3.21 -0.95 12.17
N LEU A 217 3.08 -2.27 12.26
CA LEU A 217 3.02 -2.97 13.55
C LEU A 217 4.31 -2.83 14.36
N GLU A 218 5.48 -2.79 13.71
CA GLU A 218 6.76 -2.56 14.39
C GLU A 218 6.85 -1.13 14.96
N PHE A 219 6.58 -0.10 14.14
CA PHE A 219 6.52 1.28 14.62
C PHE A 219 5.51 1.46 15.75
N ALA A 220 4.33 0.82 15.64
CA ALA A 220 3.32 0.90 16.68
C ALA A 220 3.80 0.28 18.00
N LYS A 221 4.53 -0.85 17.97
CA LYS A 221 5.11 -1.44 19.17
C LYS A 221 6.13 -0.53 19.85
N GLU A 222 7.02 0.09 19.07
CA GLU A 222 8.01 1.04 19.60
C GLU A 222 7.32 2.24 20.28
N VAL A 223 6.23 2.74 19.70
CA VAL A 223 5.42 3.79 20.31
C VAL A 223 4.80 3.32 21.62
N ILE A 224 4.18 2.15 21.64
CA ILE A 224 3.59 1.59 22.88
C ILE A 224 4.63 1.40 23.97
N GLU A 225 5.81 0.88 23.63
CA GLU A 225 6.90 0.71 24.58
C GLU A 225 7.36 2.06 25.15
N THR A 226 7.56 3.06 24.29
CA THR A 226 7.92 4.42 24.69
C THR A 226 6.88 5.00 25.64
N LEU A 227 5.61 4.93 25.27
CA LEU A 227 4.49 5.44 26.06
C LEU A 227 4.36 4.72 27.41
N THR A 228 4.55 3.41 27.43
CA THR A 228 4.53 2.61 28.67
C THR A 228 5.63 3.03 29.62
N ASN A 229 6.84 3.24 29.10
CA ASN A 229 8.02 3.62 29.89
C ASN A 229 7.89 5.02 30.52
N THR A 230 7.03 5.90 29.97
CA THR A 230 6.74 7.19 30.62
C THR A 230 6.03 7.03 31.96
N GLY A 231 5.23 5.96 32.14
CA GLY A 231 4.36 5.79 33.31
C GLY A 231 3.24 6.84 33.43
N LEU A 232 3.01 7.65 32.39
CA LEU A 232 2.06 8.78 32.36
C LEU A 232 0.67 8.44 31.79
N ILE A 233 0.45 7.18 31.40
CA ILE A 233 -0.78 6.74 30.75
C ILE A 233 -1.35 5.52 31.46
N GLU A 234 -2.63 5.61 31.83
CA GLU A 234 -3.47 4.52 32.31
C GLU A 234 -4.34 4.03 31.15
N GLY A 235 -4.49 2.71 31.00
CA GLY A 235 -5.28 2.11 29.91
C GLY A 235 -4.51 1.81 28.61
N ILE A 236 -3.17 1.71 28.65
CA ILE A 236 -2.35 1.30 27.48
C ILE A 236 -2.85 0.00 26.83
N ALA A 237 -3.34 -0.95 27.63
CA ALA A 237 -3.90 -2.21 27.11
C ALA A 237 -5.09 -2.00 26.14
N LEU A 238 -5.88 -0.93 26.33
CA LEU A 238 -6.95 -0.58 25.39
C LEU A 238 -6.37 -0.07 24.07
N LEU A 239 -5.35 0.78 24.12
CA LEU A 239 -4.66 1.26 22.92
C LEU A 239 -4.05 0.10 22.12
N GLU A 240 -3.39 -0.85 22.80
CA GLU A 240 -2.85 -2.05 22.16
C GLU A 240 -3.93 -2.91 21.48
N LYS A 241 -5.12 -2.99 22.09
CA LYS A 241 -6.27 -3.71 21.52
C LYS A 241 -6.77 -2.98 20.27
N GLU A 242 -6.99 -1.67 20.36
CA GLU A 242 -7.46 -0.83 19.25
C GLU A 242 -6.49 -0.86 18.05
N ILE A 243 -5.17 -0.88 18.28
CA ILE A 243 -4.16 -1.02 17.22
C ILE A 243 -4.34 -2.35 16.44
N LYS A 244 -4.71 -3.44 17.12
CA LYS A 244 -4.91 -4.76 16.48
C LYS A 244 -6.22 -4.85 15.70
N GLU A 245 -7.24 -4.14 16.14
CA GLU A 245 -8.60 -4.23 15.59
C GLU A 245 -8.88 -3.14 14.53
N ASN A 246 -8.17 -2.00 14.58
CA ASN A 246 -8.46 -0.84 13.75
C ASN A 246 -7.24 -0.37 12.95
N LYS A 247 -7.29 -0.55 11.62
CA LYS A 247 -6.23 -0.17 10.68
C LYS A 247 -5.94 1.35 10.67
N ASN A 248 -6.94 2.19 10.91
CA ASN A 248 -6.72 3.63 10.95
C ASN A 248 -5.94 4.02 12.20
N ILE A 249 -6.24 3.41 13.34
CA ILE A 249 -5.49 3.60 14.59
C ILE A 249 -4.04 3.09 14.41
N LEU A 250 -3.85 1.89 13.85
CA LEU A 250 -2.52 1.38 13.52
C LEU A 250 -1.72 2.38 12.68
N LYS A 251 -2.30 2.92 11.60
CA LYS A 251 -1.64 3.93 10.75
C LYS A 251 -1.32 5.21 11.52
N THR A 252 -2.21 5.70 12.36
CA THR A 252 -2.00 6.91 13.17
C THR A 252 -0.84 6.72 14.16
N VAL A 253 -0.82 5.60 14.88
CA VAL A 253 0.27 5.26 15.81
C VAL A 253 1.58 5.08 15.06
N SER A 254 1.57 4.42 13.90
CA SER A 254 2.77 4.26 13.06
C SER A 254 3.30 5.60 12.56
N ASN A 255 2.40 6.54 12.23
CA ASN A 255 2.76 7.89 11.81
C ASN A 255 3.35 8.71 12.96
N ILE A 256 2.83 8.54 14.18
CA ILE A 256 3.43 9.09 15.41
C ILE A 256 4.86 8.55 15.55
N GLY A 257 5.04 7.22 15.48
CA GLY A 257 6.36 6.58 15.59
C GLY A 257 7.36 7.13 14.58
N LYS A 258 6.93 7.29 13.32
CA LYS A 258 7.76 7.89 12.25
C LYS A 258 8.13 9.35 12.53
N LYS A 259 7.25 10.14 13.13
CA LYS A 259 7.51 11.55 13.50
C LYS A 259 8.33 11.69 14.79
N GLY A 260 8.25 10.70 15.68
CA GLY A 260 8.92 10.71 16.98
C GLY A 260 8.22 11.54 18.06
N THR A 261 6.98 11.98 17.85
CA THR A 261 6.27 12.86 18.81
C THR A 261 5.97 12.20 20.15
N GLN A 262 5.94 10.87 20.22
CA GLN A 262 5.82 10.12 21.48
C GLN A 262 7.03 10.30 22.41
N THR A 263 8.19 10.71 21.89
CA THR A 263 9.43 10.77 22.67
C THR A 263 9.51 11.98 23.60
N THR A 264 8.69 13.00 23.37
CA THR A 264 8.67 14.24 24.14
C THR A 264 7.58 14.27 25.22
N LEU A 265 6.76 13.21 25.31
CA LEU A 265 5.62 13.15 26.23
C LEU A 265 6.04 13.25 27.70
N ASP A 266 5.67 14.38 28.30
CA ASP A 266 5.87 14.67 29.72
C ASP A 266 4.63 15.35 30.35
N SER A 267 4.69 15.71 31.63
CA SER A 267 3.58 16.37 32.33
C SER A 267 3.25 17.76 31.79
N HIS A 268 4.21 18.46 31.19
CA HIS A 268 4.00 19.77 30.57
C HIS A 268 3.23 19.62 29.25
N GLU A 269 3.60 18.63 28.43
CA GLU A 269 2.87 18.28 27.23
C GLU A 269 1.43 17.84 27.54
N ILE A 270 1.21 17.03 28.58
CA ILE A 270 -0.16 16.65 29.01
C ILE A 270 -1.01 17.87 29.33
N THR A 271 -0.43 18.88 29.99
CA THR A 271 -1.13 20.13 30.31
C THR A 271 -1.50 20.89 29.04
N LYS A 272 -0.60 20.96 28.05
CA LYS A 272 -0.88 21.55 26.74
C LYS A 272 -1.94 20.76 25.98
N MET A 273 -1.87 19.43 25.98
CA MET A 273 -2.86 18.55 25.35
C MET A 273 -4.26 18.80 25.90
N LYS A 274 -4.39 18.94 27.23
CA LYS A 274 -5.66 19.31 27.88
C LYS A 274 -6.19 20.65 27.38
N GLN A 275 -5.34 21.67 27.32
CA GLN A 275 -5.73 23.01 26.86
C GLN A 275 -6.17 22.99 25.39
N VAL A 276 -5.40 22.33 24.52
CA VAL A 276 -5.71 22.22 23.08
C VAL A 276 -7.02 21.48 22.86
N LEU A 277 -7.25 20.35 23.54
CA LEU A 277 -8.49 19.59 23.37
C LEU A 277 -9.72 20.39 23.81
N GLN A 278 -9.61 21.11 24.92
CA GLN A 278 -10.68 21.98 25.41
C GLN A 278 -10.96 23.13 24.43
N GLN A 279 -9.92 23.76 23.89
CA GLN A 279 -10.07 24.87 22.94
C GLN A 279 -10.63 24.42 21.59
N MET A 280 -10.21 23.26 21.08
CA MET A 280 -10.53 22.80 19.73
C MET A 280 -11.84 21.99 19.66
N GLU A 281 -12.13 21.16 20.67
CA GLU A 281 -13.30 20.27 20.67
C GLU A 281 -14.26 20.52 21.85
N GLN A 282 -13.98 21.45 22.76
CA GLN A 282 -14.75 21.64 24.01
C GLN A 282 -14.87 20.36 24.86
N LYS A 283 -13.84 19.52 24.78
CA LYS A 283 -13.72 18.26 25.54
C LYS A 283 -12.58 18.34 26.54
N GLU A 284 -12.79 17.76 27.71
CA GLU A 284 -11.72 17.57 28.68
C GLU A 284 -10.94 16.30 28.37
N LEU A 285 -9.60 16.41 28.42
CA LEU A 285 -8.74 15.23 28.43
C LEU A 285 -8.88 14.56 29.80
N LYS A 286 -9.28 13.28 29.83
CA LYS A 286 -9.43 12.53 31.08
C LYS A 286 -8.07 12.32 31.74
N LEU A 287 -7.98 12.73 33.01
CA LEU A 287 -6.78 12.59 33.82
C LEU A 287 -7.10 11.90 35.14
N SER A 288 -6.20 11.03 35.61
CA SER A 288 -6.29 10.43 36.93
C SER A 288 -5.90 11.45 38.01
N PRO A 289 -6.18 11.18 39.30
CA PRO A 289 -5.74 12.05 40.41
C PRO A 289 -4.22 12.30 40.44
N SER A 290 -3.44 11.40 39.83
CA SER A 290 -1.99 11.54 39.68
C SER A 290 -1.55 12.25 38.38
N ASN A 291 -2.48 12.93 37.70
CA ASN A 291 -2.25 13.68 36.47
C ASN A 291 -1.77 12.84 35.27
N LYS A 292 -2.17 11.56 35.23
CA LYS A 292 -1.91 10.64 34.12
C LYS A 292 -3.07 10.64 33.13
N ILE A 293 -2.81 10.48 31.84
CA ILE A 293 -3.87 10.31 30.83
C ILE A 293 -4.60 8.99 31.08
N VAL A 294 -5.94 9.01 31.05
CA VAL A 294 -6.76 7.80 31.24
C VAL A 294 -7.49 7.44 29.94
N LEU A 295 -7.25 6.23 29.44
CA LEU A 295 -7.89 5.69 28.24
C LEU A 295 -8.88 4.58 28.62
N GLU A 296 -10.18 4.88 28.62
CA GLU A 296 -11.23 3.93 29.05
C GLU A 296 -12.08 3.42 27.89
N ASN A 297 -12.17 4.20 26.80
CA ASN A 297 -12.93 3.86 25.60
C ASN A 297 -12.21 4.32 24.32
N THR A 298 -12.76 3.94 23.17
CA THR A 298 -12.20 4.26 21.85
C THR A 298 -12.16 5.77 21.57
N ASP A 299 -13.09 6.57 22.12
CA ASP A 299 -13.08 8.03 21.96
C ASP A 299 -11.90 8.67 22.69
N ASP A 300 -11.60 8.22 23.92
CA ASP A 300 -10.43 8.65 24.69
C ASP A 300 -9.14 8.36 23.90
N VAL A 301 -9.04 7.16 23.32
CA VAL A 301 -7.92 6.76 22.44
C VAL A 301 -7.81 7.69 21.24
N ASN A 302 -8.91 7.95 20.54
CA ASN A 302 -8.90 8.82 19.35
C ASN A 302 -8.49 10.26 19.69
N SER A 303 -9.01 10.82 20.78
CA SER A 303 -8.63 12.16 21.24
C SER A 303 -7.16 12.24 21.61
N PHE A 304 -6.65 11.25 22.35
CA PHE A 304 -5.23 11.18 22.70
C PHE A 304 -4.34 11.10 21.45
N LEU A 305 -4.64 10.20 20.51
CA LEU A 305 -3.85 10.01 19.30
C LEU A 305 -3.91 11.22 18.35
N LYS A 306 -5.02 11.97 18.31
CA LYS A 306 -5.09 13.24 17.58
C LYS A 306 -4.08 14.24 18.12
N LEU A 307 -4.04 14.41 19.44
CA LEU A 307 -3.13 15.36 20.09
C LEU A 307 -1.68 14.92 19.91
N LEU A 308 -1.39 13.63 20.09
CA LEU A 308 -0.04 13.08 19.96
C LEU A 308 0.49 13.11 18.51
N ASN A 309 -0.39 13.11 17.50
CA ASN A 309 0.01 13.12 16.08
C ASN A 309 0.01 14.53 15.43
N ASP A 310 -0.03 15.61 16.23
CA ASP A 310 -0.14 16.99 15.74
C ASP A 310 -1.30 17.20 14.76
N TYR A 311 -2.49 16.71 15.13
CA TYR A 311 -3.67 16.79 14.25
C TYR A 311 -4.06 18.24 13.91
N TYR A 312 -3.95 19.15 14.87
CA TYR A 312 -4.29 20.56 14.71
C TYR A 312 -3.10 21.36 14.17
N LYS A 313 -3.30 22.05 13.04
CA LYS A 313 -2.28 22.82 12.33
C LYS A 313 -2.74 24.25 12.09
N GLN A 314 -1.86 25.22 12.28
CA GLN A 314 -2.16 26.63 12.03
C GLN A 314 -1.57 27.10 10.70
N GLY A 315 -2.41 27.69 9.84
CA GLY A 315 -1.95 28.33 8.61
C GLY A 315 -1.23 29.64 8.92
N LEU A 316 0.02 29.78 8.46
CA LEU A 316 0.87 30.94 8.78
C LEU A 316 0.34 32.28 8.23
N VAL A 317 -0.40 32.26 7.12
CA VAL A 317 -0.92 33.48 6.48
C VAL A 317 -2.26 33.92 7.07
N THR A 318 -3.20 32.97 7.22
CA THR A 318 -4.58 33.27 7.62
C THR A 318 -4.81 33.15 9.11
N GLY A 319 -3.88 32.54 9.84
CA GLY A 319 -4.06 32.15 11.25
C GLY A 319 -5.11 31.06 11.48
N LYS A 320 -5.77 30.56 10.41
CA LYS A 320 -6.82 29.54 10.51
C LYS A 320 -6.23 28.21 10.97
N ILE A 321 -7.01 27.48 11.76
CA ILE A 321 -6.65 26.15 12.25
C ILE A 321 -7.34 25.10 11.36
N TYR A 322 -6.58 24.07 11.01
CA TYR A 322 -7.00 22.94 10.19
C TYR A 322 -6.74 21.64 10.95
N GLY A 323 -7.57 20.62 10.71
CA GLY A 323 -7.40 19.29 11.28
C GLY A 323 -6.99 18.28 10.20
N SER A 324 -5.85 17.62 10.38
CA SER A 324 -5.47 16.44 9.58
C SER A 324 -4.39 15.64 10.29
N HIS A 325 -4.43 14.31 10.16
CA HIS A 325 -3.35 13.43 10.62
C HIS A 325 -2.14 13.40 9.66
N SER A 326 -2.29 13.95 8.45
CA SER A 326 -1.21 14.10 7.48
C SER A 326 -0.25 15.22 7.88
N GLY A 327 0.84 15.35 7.15
CA GLY A 327 1.81 16.44 7.31
C GLY A 327 3.20 15.95 7.70
N GLU A 328 4.19 16.70 7.26
CA GLU A 328 5.61 16.48 7.52
C GLU A 328 6.18 17.66 8.31
N ILE A 329 7.18 17.36 9.13
CA ILE A 329 8.01 18.39 9.75
C ILE A 329 8.87 18.98 8.62
N ILE A 330 8.76 20.29 8.43
CA ILE A 330 9.64 21.03 7.52
C ILE A 330 10.92 21.36 8.31
N PRO A 331 12.09 20.85 7.89
CA PRO A 331 13.35 21.09 8.58
C PRO A 331 13.88 22.52 8.43
#